data_AF-B8HMY3-F1
#
_entry.id   AF-B8HMY3-F1
#
_cell.length_a   1.000
_cell.length_b   1.000
_cell.length_c   1.000
_cell.angle_alpha   90.00
_cell.angle_beta   90.00
_cell.angle_gamma   90.00
#
_symmetry.space_group_name_H-M   'P 1'
#
loop_
_entity.id
_entity.type
_entity.pdbx_description
1 polymer ?
#
loop_
_entity_poly.entity_id
_entity_poly.type
_entity_poly.pdbx_seq_one_letter_code
_entity_poly.pdbx_strand_id
1 'polypeptide(L)' 'MANPNPVIPEKFIESQFERLDQTVEPLSPKPLQVRVPVSVYEKVEQLGKDKTPWLRRVITEAAERELLSRMDSEPDA' A
#
# COMPACT_ATOMS: atom_id res chain seq x y z
N MET A 1 10.46 35.51 8.27
CA MET A 1 10.80 34.85 6.99
C MET A 1 10.74 33.34 7.22
N ALA A 2 10.05 32.59 6.37
CA ALA A 2 10.09 31.12 6.43
C ALA A 2 11.47 30.63 5.97
N ASN A 3 12.00 29.56 6.57
CA ASN A 3 13.24 28.95 6.12
C ASN A 3 13.06 28.44 4.69
N PRO A 4 13.83 28.93 3.69
CA PRO A 4 13.68 28.51 2.30
C PRO A 4 14.08 27.04 2.07
N ASN A 5 14.89 26.46 2.96
CA ASN A 5 15.31 25.05 2.91
C ASN A 5 15.11 24.39 4.28
N PRO A 6 13.88 24.00 4.62
CA PRO A 6 13.64 23.24 5.83
C PRO A 6 14.27 21.85 5.68
N VAL A 7 15.29 21.56 6.48
CA VAL A 7 15.84 20.20 6.59
C VAL A 7 14.83 19.39 7.40
N ILE A 8 14.03 18.57 6.71
CA ILE A 8 13.06 17.67 7.35
C ILE A 8 13.81 16.36 7.67
N PRO A 9 13.92 15.96 8.95
CA PRO A 9 14.52 14.68 9.32
C PRO A 9 13.74 13.52 8.68
N GLU A 10 14.42 12.45 8.24
CA GLU A 10 13.77 11.28 7.61
C GLU A 10 12.65 10.67 8.47
N LYS A 11 12.88 10.59 9.79
CA LYS A 11 11.87 10.13 10.76
C LYS A 11 10.57 10.96 10.73
N PHE A 12 10.66 12.23 10.35
CA PHE A 12 9.52 13.15 10.26
C PHE A 12 8.76 12.99 8.94
N ILE A 13 9.44 12.54 7.88
CA ILE A 13 8.82 12.20 6.58
C ILE A 13 8.03 10.90 6.73
N GLU A 14 8.62 9.91 7.42
CA GLU A 14 7.98 8.61 7.68
C GLU A 14 6.74 8.75 8.57
N SER A 15 6.73 9.71 9.51
CA SER A 15 5.60 9.95 10.41
C SER A 15 4.49 10.82 9.81
N GLN A 16 4.65 11.40 8.61
CA GLN A 16 3.64 12.29 8.01
C GLN A 16 2.38 11.56 7.56
N PHE A 17 2.46 10.25 7.34
CA PHE A 17 1.33 9.45 6.88
C PHE A 17 1.02 8.39 7.92
N GLU A 18 0.02 8.66 8.76
CA GLU A 18 -0.49 7.67 9.70
C GLU A 18 -0.98 6.42 8.94
N ARG A 19 -0.49 5.26 9.36
CA ARG A 19 -1.01 3.98 8.88
C ARG A 19 -2.42 3.80 9.44
N LEU A 20 -3.41 3.75 8.57
CA LEU A 20 -4.82 3.57 8.92
C LEU A 20 -5.22 2.08 9.08
N ASP A 21 -4.23 1.19 9.20
CA ASP A 21 -4.40 -0.25 9.22
C ASP A 21 -3.45 -0.93 10.20
N GLN A 22 -3.67 -2.23 10.45
CA GLN A 22 -2.95 -3.01 11.45
C GLN A 22 -1.65 -3.64 10.94
N THR A 23 -1.20 -3.31 9.71
CA THR A 23 0.04 -3.90 9.17
C THR A 23 1.28 -3.34 9.86
N VAL A 24 2.12 -4.25 10.36
CA VAL A 24 3.36 -3.92 11.08
C VAL A 24 4.57 -3.82 10.17
N GLU A 25 4.55 -4.53 9.03
CA GLU A 25 5.69 -4.58 8.12
C GLU A 25 5.96 -3.22 7.45
N PRO A 26 7.22 -2.88 7.14
CA PRO A 26 7.56 -1.70 6.35
C PRO A 26 6.81 -1.68 5.00
N LEU A 27 6.15 -0.56 4.69
CA LEU A 27 5.51 -0.39 3.38
C LEU A 27 6.57 -0.06 2.32
N SER A 28 6.36 -0.54 1.10
CA SER A 28 7.20 -0.16 -0.05
C SER A 28 7.19 1.37 -0.23
N PRO A 29 8.35 1.99 -0.53
CA PRO A 29 8.43 3.43 -0.78
C PRO A 29 7.72 3.85 -2.08
N LYS A 30 7.36 2.90 -2.94
CA LYS A 30 6.65 3.14 -4.21
C LYS A 30 5.29 2.45 -4.20
N PRO A 31 4.19 3.17 -4.50
CA PRO A 31 2.86 2.57 -4.60
C PRO A 31 2.76 1.65 -5.82
N LEU A 32 2.06 0.53 -5.65
CA LEU A 32 1.69 -0.37 -6.72
C LEU A 32 0.48 0.22 -7.47
N GLN A 33 0.73 1.05 -8.48
CA GLN A 33 -0.30 1.77 -9.23
C GLN A 33 -0.75 0.96 -10.46
N VAL A 34 -2.06 0.83 -10.66
CA VAL A 34 -2.64 0.13 -11.81
C VAL A 34 -3.96 0.78 -12.24
N ARG A 35 -4.24 0.79 -13.54
CA ARG A 35 -5.56 1.21 -14.08
C ARG A 35 -6.53 0.04 -14.00
N VAL A 36 -7.74 0.32 -13.52
CA VAL A 36 -8.85 -0.66 -13.41
C VAL A 36 -10.06 -0.16 -14.19
N PRO A 37 -11.06 -1.01 -14.50
CA PRO A 37 -12.31 -0.57 -15.11
C PRO A 37 -12.99 0.54 -14.31
N VAL A 38 -13.61 1.50 -15.01
CA VAL A 38 -14.22 2.70 -14.40
C VAL A 38 -15.21 2.35 -13.29
N SER A 39 -16.07 1.34 -13.50
CA SER A 39 -17.04 0.90 -12.51
C SER A 39 -16.40 0.39 -11.21
N VAL A 40 -15.23 -0.26 -11.30
CA VAL A 40 -14.47 -0.72 -10.13
C VAL A 40 -13.83 0.47 -9.43
N TYR A 41 -13.22 1.37 -10.21
CA TYR A 41 -12.61 2.59 -9.68
C TYR A 41 -13.62 3.41 -8.88
N GLU A 42 -14.79 3.70 -9.44
CA GLU A 42 -15.85 4.46 -8.77
C GLU A 42 -16.31 3.80 -7.46
N LYS A 43 -16.44 2.46 -7.44
CA LYS A 43 -16.81 1.72 -6.23
C LYS A 43 -15.73 1.77 -5.15
N VAL A 44 -14.47 1.68 -5.53
CA VAL A 44 -13.35 1.77 -4.59
C VAL A 44 -13.20 3.21 -4.07
N GLU A 45 -13.40 4.22 -4.90
CA GLU A 45 -13.36 5.63 -4.47
C GLU A 45 -14.46 5.97 -3.45
N GLN A 46 -15.63 5.32 -3.53
CA GLN A 46 -16.72 5.49 -2.55
C GLN A 46 -16.34 5.09 -1.11
N LEU A 47 -15.26 4.32 -0.91
CA LEU A 47 -14.75 3.96 0.41
C LEU A 47 -14.06 5.13 1.15
N GLY A 48 -13.72 6.21 0.45
CA GLY A 48 -13.14 7.41 1.06
C GLY A 48 -11.85 7.11 1.84
N LYS A 49 -11.87 7.36 3.16
CA LYS A 49 -10.71 7.16 4.05
C LYS A 49 -10.33 5.68 4.21
N ASP A 50 -11.29 4.77 4.08
CA ASP A 50 -11.09 3.33 4.24
C ASP A 50 -10.53 2.66 2.98
N LYS A 51 -10.41 3.43 1.88
CA LYS A 51 -9.88 2.96 0.60
C LYS A 51 -8.50 2.33 0.73
N THR A 52 -7.57 3.02 1.40
CA THR A 52 -6.17 2.57 1.49
C THR A 52 -6.02 1.30 2.34
N PRO A 53 -6.58 1.22 3.56
CA PRO A 53 -6.61 -0.03 4.34
C PRO A 53 -7.25 -1.19 3.57
N TRP A 54 -8.38 -0.93 2.90
CA TRP A 54 -9.09 -1.96 2.14
C TRP A 54 -8.26 -2.47 0.96
N LEU A 55 -7.67 -1.58 0.16
CA LEU A 55 -6.80 -1.95 -0.97
C LEU A 55 -5.60 -2.76 -0.51
N ARG A 56 -4.94 -2.33 0.58
CA ARG A 56 -3.79 -3.05 1.12
C ARG A 56 -4.17 -4.48 1.51
N ARG A 57 -5.25 -4.65 2.28
CA ARG A 57 -5.74 -5.98 2.68
C ARG A 57 -6.04 -6.86 1.47
N VAL A 58 -6.80 -6.34 0.49
CA VAL A 58 -7.20 -7.12 -0.70
C VAL A 58 -6.01 -7.54 -1.54
N ILE A 59 -5.03 -6.64 -1.75
CA ILE A 59 -3.82 -6.94 -2.52
C ILE A 59 -2.95 -7.96 -1.76
N THR A 60 -2.75 -7.79 -0.45
CA THR A 60 -1.99 -8.72 0.38
C THR A 60 -2.62 -10.12 0.35
N GLU A 61 -3.92 -10.24 0.63
CA GLU A 61 -4.63 -11.52 0.59
C GLU A 61 -4.53 -12.21 -0.78
N ALA A 62 -4.66 -11.45 -1.87
CA ALA A 62 -4.52 -11.99 -3.22
C ALA A 62 -3.09 -12.45 -3.52
N ALA A 63 -2.09 -11.66 -3.13
CA ALA A 63 -0.68 -11.99 -3.32
C ALA A 63 -0.26 -13.22 -2.50
N GLU A 64 -0.69 -13.31 -1.24
CA GLU A 64 -0.46 -14.47 -0.38
C GLU A 64 -1.04 -15.75 -1.00
N ARG A 65 -2.29 -15.67 -1.46
CA ARG A 65 -3.00 -16.80 -2.05
C ARG A 65 -2.42 -17.26 -3.40
N GLU A 66 -2.03 -16.33 -4.25
CA GLU A 66 -1.75 -16.63 -5.67
C GLU A 66 -0.28 -16.57 -6.05
N LEU A 67 0.53 -15.77 -5.34
CA LEU A 67 1.94 -15.58 -5.66
C LEU A 67 2.83 -16.25 -4.62
N LEU A 68 2.61 -15.98 -3.32
CA LEU A 68 3.48 -16.49 -2.27
C LEU A 68 3.22 -17.97 -1.98
N SER A 69 1.96 -18.39 -1.85
CA SER A 69 1.63 -19.80 -1.63
C SER A 69 2.05 -20.72 -2.80
N ARG A 70 2.21 -20.18 -4.02
CA ARG A 70 2.70 -20.95 -5.17
C ARG A 70 4.21 -21.10 -5.19
N MET A 71 4.96 -20.12 -4.67
CA MET A 71 6.43 -20.15 -4.62
C MET A 71 6.97 -21.23 -3.67
N ASP A 72 6.21 -21.62 -2.64
CA ASP A 72 6.60 -22.71 -1.74
C ASP A 72 6.32 -24.13 -2.31
N SER A 73 5.70 -24.21 -3.48
CA SER A 73 5.17 -25.47 -4.05
C SER A 73 5.90 -25.96 -5.31
N GLU A 74 6.89 -25.23 -5.83
CA GLU A 74 7.73 -25.69 -6.94
C GLU A 74 9.06 -26.25 -6.39
N PRO A 75 9.21 -27.58 -6.21
CA PRO A 75 10.54 -28.16 -6.20
C PRO A 75 11.12 -28.03 -7.61
N ASP A 76 12.34 -27.49 -7.70
CA ASP A 76 13.16 -27.44 -8.93
C ASP A 76 12.99 -28.73 -9.76
N ALA A 77 12.54 -28.56 -11.00
CA ALA A 77 12.50 -29.60 -12.03
C ALA A 77 13.82 -29.62 -12.82
#